data_AF-Q3Y3S7-F1
#
_entry.id   AF-Q3Y3S7-F1
#
_cell.length_a   1.000
_cell.length_b   1.000
_cell.length_c   1.000
_cell.angle_alpha   90.00
_cell.angle_beta   90.00
_cell.angle_gamma   90.00
#
_symmetry.space_group_name_H-M   'P 1'
#
loop_
_entity.id
_entity.type
_entity.pdbx_description
1 polymer ?
#
loop_
_entity_poly.entity_id
_entity_poly.type
_entity_poly.pdbx_seq_one_letter_code
_entity_poly.pdbx_strand_id
1 'polypeptide(L)'
;MNKLEQAKRKLERLNNTQNQLQDSIHREREMIPFGQPNILGRRNIYAPINKKVARARKLLVEQEQQEDRVEMLEKVERFKVQNELIQDVAVVGRSGAASVGARTSVNNLEYFKQQLKELEEANEKAKAYNKTKPAIKAATYGTKITQLKNKIKSLESMKERDEKKTLSPKTEQLIASGSVVQWKKKPIYYFVKGLRKVALEIDENGNFFPSKRYYPYSEEDKKAVETLLN
;
A
#
# COMPACT_ATOMS: atom_id res chain seq x y z
N MET A 1 1.23 -3.44 18.47
CA MET A 1 -0.01 -4.02 17.87
C MET A 1 0.12 -3.94 16.36
N ASN A 2 0.12 -5.07 15.66
CA ASN A 2 0.30 -5.13 14.19
C ASN A 2 -0.97 -4.64 13.47
N LYS A 3 -0.86 -4.16 12.22
CA LYS A 3 -2.00 -3.68 11.42
C LYS A 3 -3.05 -4.78 11.21
N LEU A 4 -2.62 -6.02 11.00
CA LEU A 4 -3.54 -7.16 10.86
C LEU A 4 -4.32 -7.38 12.15
N GLU A 5 -3.63 -7.37 13.29
CA GLU A 5 -4.23 -7.57 14.61
C GLU A 5 -5.27 -6.49 14.93
N GLN A 6 -4.95 -5.22 14.64
CA GLN A 6 -5.90 -4.11 14.76
C GLN A 6 -7.14 -4.32 13.86
N ALA A 7 -6.93 -4.80 12.63
CA ALA A 7 -8.02 -5.07 11.70
C ALA A 7 -8.92 -6.22 12.18
N LYS A 8 -8.33 -7.30 12.72
CA LYS A 8 -9.06 -8.44 13.31
C LYS A 8 -9.88 -8.02 14.53
N ARG A 9 -9.28 -7.24 15.46
CA ARG A 9 -10.00 -6.69 16.62
C ARG A 9 -11.16 -5.79 16.20
N LYS A 10 -10.99 -4.97 15.16
CA LYS A 10 -12.09 -4.15 14.63
C LYS A 10 -13.21 -5.02 14.06
N LEU A 11 -12.88 -6.08 13.32
CA LEU A 11 -13.87 -7.02 12.77
C LEU A 11 -14.67 -7.70 13.88
N GLU A 12 -13.98 -8.21 14.91
CA GLU A 12 -14.62 -8.81 16.08
C GLU A 12 -15.59 -7.86 16.78
N ARG A 13 -15.18 -6.60 16.99
CA ARG A 13 -16.06 -5.56 17.53
C ARG A 13 -17.30 -5.32 16.66
N LEU A 14 -17.15 -5.29 15.33
CA LEU A 14 -18.28 -5.12 14.41
C LEU A 14 -19.23 -6.31 14.49
N ASN A 15 -18.71 -7.54 14.54
CA ASN A 15 -19.49 -8.77 14.71
C ASN A 15 -20.29 -8.74 16.02
N ASN A 16 -19.66 -8.39 17.14
CA ASN A 16 -20.34 -8.26 18.42
C ASN A 16 -21.44 -7.19 18.40
N THR A 17 -21.15 -6.03 17.77
CA THR A 17 -22.12 -4.94 17.63
C THR A 17 -23.32 -5.37 16.78
N GLN A 18 -23.07 -6.11 15.70
CA GLN A 18 -24.09 -6.60 14.80
C GLN A 18 -25.01 -7.61 15.50
N ASN A 19 -24.43 -8.57 16.23
CA ASN A 19 -25.19 -9.57 16.98
C ASN A 19 -26.10 -8.90 18.03
N GLN A 20 -25.54 -7.98 18.83
CA GLN A 20 -26.33 -7.21 19.80
C GLN A 20 -27.47 -6.42 19.15
N LEU A 21 -27.22 -5.83 17.99
CA LEU A 21 -28.24 -5.08 17.26
C LEU A 21 -29.34 -6.00 16.73
N GLN A 22 -28.98 -7.15 16.17
CA GLN A 22 -29.93 -8.18 15.72
C GLN A 22 -30.78 -8.69 16.88
N ASP A 23 -30.18 -9.05 18.02
CA ASP A 23 -30.92 -9.47 19.21
C ASP A 23 -31.90 -8.40 19.69
N SER A 24 -31.52 -7.12 19.59
CA SER A 24 -32.40 -6.01 19.95
C SER A 24 -33.54 -5.80 18.95
N ILE A 25 -33.32 -6.09 17.66
CA ILE A 25 -34.34 -6.04 16.62
C ILE A 25 -35.33 -7.17 16.83
N HIS A 26 -34.85 -8.39 17.11
CA HIS A 26 -35.69 -9.55 17.39
C HIS A 26 -36.59 -9.29 18.60
N ARG A 27 -36.01 -8.86 19.73
CA ARG A 27 -36.76 -8.51 20.95
C ARG A 27 -37.82 -7.43 20.72
N GLU A 28 -37.49 -6.35 20.01
CA GLU A 28 -38.48 -5.29 19.72
C GLU A 28 -39.56 -5.74 18.74
N ARG A 29 -39.23 -6.65 17.81
CA ARG A 29 -40.21 -7.20 16.86
C ARG A 29 -41.19 -8.15 17.54
N GLU A 30 -40.74 -8.94 18.52
CA GLU A 30 -41.60 -9.81 19.33
C GLU A 30 -42.62 -9.04 20.18
N MET A 31 -42.29 -7.80 20.58
CA MET A 31 -43.22 -6.92 21.30
C MET A 31 -44.35 -6.39 20.42
N ILE A 32 -44.25 -6.49 19.08
CA ILE A 32 -45.30 -6.04 18.15
C ILE A 32 -46.20 -7.25 17.82
N PRO A 33 -47.50 -7.21 18.16
CA PRO A 33 -48.44 -8.26 17.78
C PRO A 33 -48.48 -8.48 16.26
N PHE A 34 -48.52 -9.75 15.84
CA PHE A 34 -48.49 -10.12 14.43
C PHE A 34 -49.66 -9.50 13.64
N GLY A 35 -49.34 -8.96 12.46
CA GLY A 35 -50.33 -8.46 11.51
C GLY A 35 -50.89 -7.06 11.80
N GLN A 36 -50.40 -6.35 12.83
CA GLN A 36 -50.90 -5.00 13.15
C GLN A 36 -50.46 -3.98 12.08
N PRO A 37 -51.39 -3.35 11.35
CA PRO A 37 -51.03 -2.34 10.35
C PRO A 37 -50.63 -1.03 11.03
N ASN A 38 -49.86 -0.20 10.32
CA ASN A 38 -49.60 1.16 10.77
C ASN A 38 -50.85 2.02 10.57
N ILE A 39 -51.34 2.66 11.64
CA ILE A 39 -52.57 3.47 11.62
C ILE A 39 -52.24 4.90 11.18
N LEU A 40 -52.93 5.39 10.14
CA LEU A 40 -52.84 6.78 9.67
C LEU A 40 -53.19 7.76 10.80
N GLY A 41 -52.36 8.80 10.99
CA GLY A 41 -52.55 9.80 12.05
C GLY A 41 -51.94 9.43 13.42
N ARG A 42 -51.35 8.24 13.58
CA ARG A 42 -50.58 7.86 14.78
C ARG A 42 -49.09 7.68 14.48
N ARG A 43 -48.27 7.66 15.54
CA ARG A 43 -46.83 7.36 15.44
C ARG A 43 -46.63 5.96 14.87
N ASN A 44 -45.75 5.85 13.87
CA ASN A 44 -45.44 4.57 13.24
C ASN A 44 -44.76 3.59 14.21
N ILE A 45 -45.44 2.49 14.51
CA ILE A 45 -44.99 1.41 15.42
C ILE A 45 -43.73 0.71 14.90
N TYR A 46 -43.50 0.68 13.59
CA TYR A 46 -42.34 0.06 12.96
C TYR A 46 -41.15 1.00 12.79
N ALA A 47 -41.31 2.31 12.96
CA ALA A 47 -40.23 3.29 12.79
C ALA A 47 -38.95 2.99 13.60
N PRO A 48 -38.99 2.62 14.90
CA PRO A 48 -37.78 2.31 15.65
C PRO A 48 -37.06 1.07 15.10
N ILE A 49 -37.80 0.01 14.78
CA ILE A 49 -37.25 -1.23 14.19
C ILE A 49 -36.64 -0.93 12.82
N ASN A 50 -37.35 -0.19 11.96
CA ASN A 50 -36.85 0.19 10.64
C ASN A 50 -35.53 0.97 10.73
N LYS A 51 -35.39 1.85 11.73
CA LYS A 51 -34.14 2.58 11.98
C LYS A 51 -33.00 1.63 12.38
N LYS A 52 -33.28 0.64 13.23
CA LYS A 52 -32.30 -0.38 13.62
C LYS A 52 -31.93 -1.31 12.47
N VAL A 53 -32.90 -1.75 11.67
CA VAL A 53 -32.68 -2.56 10.46
C VAL A 53 -31.81 -1.80 9.47
N ALA A 54 -32.08 -0.51 9.24
CA ALA A 54 -31.25 0.34 8.39
C ALA A 54 -29.81 0.44 8.93
N ARG A 55 -29.63 0.55 10.26
CA ARG A 55 -28.31 0.50 10.89
C ARG A 55 -27.63 -0.85 10.73
N ALA A 56 -28.36 -1.95 10.90
CA ALA A 56 -27.84 -3.31 10.74
C ALA A 56 -27.35 -3.57 9.31
N ARG A 57 -28.06 -3.06 8.30
CA ARG A 57 -27.61 -3.11 6.89
C ARG A 57 -26.31 -2.35 6.68
N LYS A 58 -26.17 -1.15 7.26
CA LYS A 58 -24.91 -0.38 7.18
C LYS A 58 -23.74 -1.10 7.86
N LEU A 59 -24.00 -1.72 9.01
CA LEU A 59 -22.99 -2.51 9.73
C LEU A 59 -22.55 -3.74 8.94
N LEU A 60 -23.46 -4.44 8.25
CA LEU A 60 -23.10 -5.55 7.36
C LEU A 60 -22.11 -5.11 6.27
N VAL A 61 -22.37 -3.97 5.62
CA VAL A 61 -21.46 -3.42 4.61
C VAL A 61 -20.09 -3.05 5.23
N GLU A 62 -20.08 -2.51 6.46
CA GLU A 62 -18.82 -2.22 7.16
C GLU A 62 -18.06 -3.51 7.54
N GLN A 63 -18.78 -4.57 7.93
CA GLN A 63 -18.20 -5.89 8.22
C GLN A 63 -17.55 -6.48 6.98
N GLU A 64 -18.26 -6.53 5.86
CA GLU A 64 -17.75 -7.05 4.59
C GLU A 64 -16.47 -6.31 4.15
N GLN A 65 -16.48 -4.96 4.19
CA GLN A 65 -15.29 -4.16 3.90
C GLN A 65 -14.13 -4.43 4.86
N GLN A 66 -14.43 -4.76 6.12
CA GLN A 66 -13.43 -5.06 7.12
C GLN A 66 -12.87 -6.47 6.96
N GLU A 67 -13.69 -7.46 6.58
CA GLU A 67 -13.27 -8.82 6.22
C GLU A 67 -12.32 -8.79 5.02
N ASP A 68 -12.70 -8.09 3.96
CA ASP A 68 -11.87 -7.83 2.78
C ASP A 68 -10.49 -7.27 3.15
N ARG A 69 -10.48 -6.31 4.08
CA ARG A 69 -9.25 -5.69 4.58
C ARG A 69 -8.40 -6.68 5.38
N VAL A 70 -9.01 -7.51 6.21
CA VAL A 70 -8.30 -8.55 6.98
C VAL A 70 -7.69 -9.56 6.02
N GLU A 71 -8.45 -10.07 5.05
CA GLU A 71 -7.98 -11.03 4.05
C GLU A 71 -6.76 -10.49 3.27
N MET A 72 -6.84 -9.24 2.81
CA MET A 72 -5.73 -8.59 2.11
C MET A 72 -4.48 -8.48 3.01
N LEU A 73 -4.64 -8.08 4.27
CA LEU A 73 -3.51 -7.98 5.20
C LEU A 73 -2.89 -9.35 5.51
N GLU A 74 -3.69 -10.41 5.59
CA GLU A 74 -3.18 -11.77 5.72
C GLU A 74 -2.41 -12.22 4.47
N LYS A 75 -2.88 -11.85 3.26
CA LYS A 75 -2.12 -12.09 2.02
C LYS A 75 -0.77 -11.38 2.04
N VAL A 76 -0.72 -10.15 2.54
CA VAL A 76 0.54 -9.40 2.71
C VAL A 76 1.48 -10.09 3.68
N GLU A 77 0.97 -10.57 4.81
CA GLU A 77 1.79 -11.26 5.81
C GLU A 77 2.30 -12.60 5.30
N ARG A 78 1.43 -13.40 4.65
CA ARG A 78 1.81 -14.64 3.95
C ARG A 78 2.91 -14.40 2.93
N PHE A 79 2.80 -13.36 2.12
CA PHE A 79 3.80 -13.02 1.10
C PHE A 79 5.16 -12.66 1.70
N LYS A 80 5.19 -11.98 2.85
CA LYS A 80 6.44 -11.69 3.58
C LYS A 80 7.05 -12.93 4.20
N VAL A 81 6.24 -13.81 4.79
CA VAL A 81 6.73 -15.06 5.39
C VAL A 81 7.33 -15.97 4.32
N GLN A 82 6.72 -16.05 3.13
CA GLN A 82 7.25 -16.85 2.02
C GLN A 82 8.54 -16.27 1.40
N ASN A 83 8.78 -14.97 1.55
CA ASN A 83 9.91 -14.29 0.93
C ASN A 83 10.64 -13.44 1.98
N GLU A 84 11.57 -14.08 2.69
CA GLU A 84 12.31 -13.46 3.80
C GLU A 84 13.10 -12.19 3.39
N LEU A 85 13.52 -12.13 2.12
CA LEU A 85 14.25 -10.98 1.56
C LEU A 85 13.35 -9.75 1.30
N ILE A 86 12.02 -9.89 1.35
CA ILE A 86 11.11 -8.78 1.04
C ILE A 86 10.89 -7.92 2.27
N GLN A 87 11.28 -6.66 2.15
CA GLN A 87 11.01 -5.65 3.17
C GLN A 87 9.78 -4.82 2.79
N ASP A 88 9.74 -4.34 1.54
CA ASP A 88 8.74 -3.41 1.04
C ASP A 88 7.72 -4.09 0.12
N VAL A 89 6.47 -4.19 0.58
CA VAL A 89 5.38 -4.81 -0.20
C VAL A 89 4.57 -3.75 -0.95
N ALA A 90 4.15 -4.10 -2.17
CA ALA A 90 3.16 -3.39 -2.96
C ALA A 90 1.87 -4.19 -2.99
N VAL A 91 0.76 -3.50 -2.73
CA VAL A 91 -0.59 -4.06 -2.83
C VAL A 91 -1.33 -3.28 -3.91
N VAL A 92 -1.92 -3.99 -4.87
CA VAL A 92 -2.73 -3.39 -5.94
C VAL A 92 -4.16 -3.88 -5.76
N GLY A 93 -5.07 -2.94 -5.48
CA GLY A 93 -6.45 -3.23 -5.12
C GLY A 93 -6.77 -2.77 -3.68
N ARG A 94 -8.04 -2.85 -3.31
CA ARG A 94 -8.55 -2.45 -1.98
C ARG A 94 -9.25 -3.56 -1.20
N SER A 95 -9.63 -4.65 -1.88
CA SER A 95 -10.42 -5.77 -1.33
C SER A 95 -9.56 -7.03 -1.13
N GLY A 96 -10.20 -8.12 -0.69
CA GLY A 96 -9.58 -9.44 -0.60
C GLY A 96 -8.91 -9.88 -1.91
N ALA A 97 -9.47 -9.51 -3.07
CA ALA A 97 -8.92 -9.80 -4.40
C ALA A 97 -7.66 -8.99 -4.77
N ALA A 98 -7.09 -8.20 -3.85
CA ALA A 98 -5.88 -7.44 -4.11
C ALA A 98 -4.68 -8.34 -4.43
N SER A 99 -3.89 -7.95 -5.43
CA SER A 99 -2.63 -8.60 -5.73
C SER A 99 -1.51 -8.04 -4.86
N VAL A 100 -0.70 -8.94 -4.33
CA VAL A 100 0.43 -8.61 -3.45
C VAL A 100 1.73 -8.95 -4.20
N GLY A 101 2.69 -8.02 -4.18
CA GLY A 101 3.99 -8.23 -4.81
C GLY A 101 5.08 -7.36 -4.20
N ALA A 102 6.33 -7.56 -4.63
CA ALA A 102 7.45 -6.74 -4.18
C ALA A 102 7.37 -5.32 -4.75
N ARG A 103 7.49 -4.31 -3.90
CA ARG A 103 7.57 -2.92 -4.34
C ARG A 103 8.93 -2.64 -4.97
N THR A 104 8.97 -1.80 -6.01
CA THR A 104 10.22 -1.29 -6.58
C THR A 104 10.88 -0.33 -5.59
N SER A 105 11.76 -0.85 -4.74
CA SER A 105 12.49 -0.11 -3.70
C SER A 105 13.90 -0.65 -3.55
N VAL A 106 14.83 0.22 -3.16
CA VAL A 106 16.23 -0.14 -2.86
C VAL A 106 16.32 -1.21 -1.76
N ASN A 107 15.39 -1.20 -0.80
CA ASN A 107 15.32 -2.19 0.27
C ASN A 107 15.10 -3.63 -0.22
N ASN A 108 14.47 -3.80 -1.40
CA ASN A 108 14.17 -5.11 -1.98
C ASN A 108 15.19 -5.53 -3.05
N LEU A 109 16.37 -4.89 -3.10
CA LEU A 109 17.35 -5.11 -4.15
C LEU A 109 17.89 -6.55 -4.15
N GLU A 110 18.16 -7.11 -2.97
CA GLU A 110 18.57 -8.51 -2.82
C GLU A 110 17.49 -9.49 -3.28
N TYR A 111 16.22 -9.21 -2.94
CA TYR A 111 15.09 -9.99 -3.44
C TYR A 111 15.04 -9.99 -4.98
N PHE A 112 15.22 -8.83 -5.62
CA PHE A 112 15.22 -8.75 -7.08
C PHE A 112 16.42 -9.47 -7.72
N LYS A 113 17.60 -9.42 -7.10
CA LYS A 113 18.79 -10.16 -7.55
C LYS A 113 18.58 -11.66 -7.51
N GLN A 114 18.04 -12.16 -6.40
CA GLN A 114 17.70 -13.57 -6.24
C GLN A 114 16.64 -13.99 -7.28
N GLN A 115 15.58 -13.20 -7.44
CA GLN A 115 14.54 -13.43 -8.43
C GLN A 115 15.09 -13.43 -9.88
N LEU A 116 16.09 -12.60 -10.16
CA LEU A 116 16.75 -12.56 -11.46
C LEU A 116 17.49 -13.88 -11.73
N LYS A 117 18.25 -14.38 -10.76
CA LYS A 117 18.97 -15.65 -10.86
C LYS A 117 18.02 -16.81 -11.14
N GLU A 118 16.92 -16.91 -10.39
CA GLU A 118 15.90 -17.95 -10.58
C GLU A 118 15.24 -17.87 -11.95
N LEU A 119 14.94 -16.66 -12.43
CA LEU A 119 14.38 -16.45 -13.76
C LEU A 119 15.36 -16.81 -14.88
N GLU A 120 16.65 -16.53 -14.71
CA GLU A 120 17.68 -16.91 -15.68
C GLU A 120 17.82 -18.44 -15.76
N GLU A 121 17.92 -19.13 -14.62
CA GLU A 121 17.97 -20.59 -14.56
C GLU A 121 16.72 -21.24 -15.18
N ALA A 122 15.53 -20.72 -14.87
CA ALA A 122 14.27 -21.19 -15.45
C ALA A 122 14.22 -20.97 -16.98
N ASN A 123 14.75 -19.83 -17.45
CA ASN A 123 14.79 -19.51 -18.87
C ASN A 123 15.78 -20.41 -19.63
N GLU A 124 16.93 -20.73 -19.06
CA GLU A 124 17.87 -21.69 -19.67
C GLU A 124 17.28 -23.10 -19.72
N LYS A 125 16.60 -23.55 -18.66
CA LYS A 125 15.84 -24.82 -18.68
C LYS A 125 14.75 -24.83 -19.76
N ALA A 126 13.99 -23.73 -19.90
CA ALA A 126 12.96 -23.60 -20.93
C ALA A 126 13.55 -23.61 -22.35
N LYS A 127 14.69 -22.95 -22.58
CA LYS A 127 15.42 -22.99 -23.86
C LYS A 127 15.94 -24.39 -24.17
N ALA A 128 16.53 -25.08 -23.18
CA ALA A 128 17.04 -26.43 -23.34
C ALA A 128 15.91 -27.41 -23.71
N TYR A 129 14.76 -27.32 -23.04
CA TYR A 129 13.57 -28.07 -23.39
C TYR A 129 13.07 -27.72 -24.80
N ASN A 130 13.00 -26.43 -25.17
CA ASN A 130 12.58 -26.04 -26.52
C ASN A 130 13.53 -26.52 -27.62
N LYS A 131 14.81 -26.71 -27.31
CA LYS A 131 15.81 -27.25 -28.24
C LYS A 131 15.53 -28.71 -28.61
N THR A 132 14.84 -29.49 -27.76
CA THR A 132 14.42 -30.87 -28.08
C THR A 132 13.25 -30.94 -29.06
N LYS A 133 12.76 -29.78 -29.55
CA LYS A 133 11.62 -29.63 -30.45
C LYS A 133 10.36 -30.39 -29.97
N PRO A 134 9.93 -30.19 -28.72
CA PRO A 134 8.73 -30.81 -28.19
C PRO A 134 7.49 -30.28 -28.92
N ALA A 135 6.42 -31.07 -28.94
CA ALA A 135 5.16 -30.66 -29.55
C ALA A 135 4.60 -29.36 -28.92
N ILE A 136 4.77 -29.19 -27.60
CA ILE A 136 4.41 -27.99 -26.86
C ILE A 136 5.68 -27.33 -26.33
N LYS A 137 5.94 -26.09 -26.75
CA LYS A 137 7.10 -25.30 -26.31
C LYS A 137 6.89 -24.74 -24.89
N ALA A 138 7.95 -24.75 -24.09
CA ALA A 138 7.98 -24.03 -22.82
C ALA A 138 8.08 -22.51 -23.04
N ALA A 139 7.46 -21.75 -22.14
CA ALA A 139 7.54 -20.29 -22.14
C ALA A 139 8.96 -19.82 -21.78
N THR A 140 9.52 -18.91 -22.57
CA THR A 140 10.80 -18.25 -22.27
C THR A 140 10.54 -16.93 -21.53
N TYR A 141 11.52 -16.51 -20.72
CA TYR A 141 11.39 -15.36 -19.83
C TYR A 141 12.28 -14.18 -20.22
N GLY A 142 12.79 -14.14 -21.45
CA GLY A 142 13.73 -13.11 -21.92
C GLY A 142 13.30 -11.67 -21.63
N THR A 143 12.07 -11.28 -22.00
CA THR A 143 11.54 -9.94 -21.72
C THR A 143 11.47 -9.63 -20.23
N LYS A 144 11.06 -10.60 -19.40
CA LYS A 144 10.97 -10.43 -17.94
C LYS A 144 12.35 -10.25 -17.32
N ILE A 145 13.34 -11.02 -17.78
CA ILE A 145 14.75 -10.91 -17.36
C ILE A 145 15.26 -9.50 -17.69
N THR A 146 15.07 -9.01 -18.91
CA THR A 146 15.52 -7.66 -19.31
C THR A 146 14.86 -6.57 -18.46
N GLN A 147 13.55 -6.67 -18.22
CA GLN A 147 12.82 -5.73 -17.36
C GLN A 147 13.36 -5.74 -15.92
N LEU A 148 13.66 -6.93 -15.38
CA LEU A 148 14.18 -7.08 -14.03
C LEU A 148 15.62 -6.56 -13.91
N LYS A 149 16.49 -6.82 -14.90
CA LYS A 149 17.84 -6.24 -15.00
C LYS A 149 17.81 -4.72 -15.01
N ASN A 150 16.96 -4.12 -15.84
CA ASN A 150 16.81 -2.67 -15.89
C ASN A 150 16.32 -2.09 -14.56
N LYS A 151 15.40 -2.80 -13.89
CA LYS A 151 14.93 -2.41 -12.56
C LYS A 151 16.06 -2.46 -11.52
N ILE A 152 16.84 -3.54 -11.48
CA ILE A 152 17.97 -3.68 -10.54
C ILE A 152 19.00 -2.58 -10.80
N LYS A 153 19.43 -2.41 -12.06
CA LYS A 153 20.36 -1.36 -12.46
C LYS A 153 19.89 0.04 -12.04
N SER A 154 18.59 0.31 -12.22
CA SER A 154 18.02 1.58 -11.79
C SER A 154 18.04 1.73 -10.28
N LEU A 155 17.86 0.67 -9.47
CA LEU A 155 17.88 0.75 -8.01
C LEU A 155 19.30 0.83 -7.45
N GLU A 156 20.25 0.09 -8.05
CA GLU A 156 21.68 0.16 -7.73
C GLU A 156 22.21 1.56 -7.96
N SER A 157 21.89 2.20 -9.09
CA SER A 157 22.31 3.58 -9.33
C SER A 157 21.71 4.57 -8.32
N MET A 158 20.50 4.32 -7.78
CA MET A 158 19.98 5.17 -6.69
C MET A 158 20.74 4.97 -5.39
N LYS A 159 21.13 3.73 -5.09
CA LYS A 159 21.89 3.39 -3.89
C LYS A 159 23.31 3.98 -3.96
N GLU A 160 23.99 3.81 -5.08
CA GLU A 160 25.34 4.37 -5.29
C GLU A 160 25.35 5.89 -5.21
N ARG A 161 24.35 6.57 -5.78
CA ARG A 161 24.24 8.04 -5.68
C ARG A 161 24.03 8.50 -4.25
N ASP A 162 23.31 7.72 -3.45
CA ASP A 162 23.10 8.04 -2.04
C ASP A 162 24.37 7.82 -1.20
N GLU A 163 25.14 6.77 -1.50
CA GLU A 163 26.39 6.46 -0.82
C GLU A 163 27.53 7.42 -1.19
N LYS A 164 27.58 7.87 -2.46
CA LYS A 164 28.64 8.77 -2.98
C LYS A 164 28.30 10.25 -2.90
N LYS A 165 27.17 10.63 -2.30
CA LYS A 165 26.76 12.04 -2.23
C LYS A 165 27.74 12.84 -1.38
N THR A 166 28.13 14.00 -1.88
CA THR A 166 28.72 15.08 -1.09
C THR A 166 27.57 15.94 -0.58
N LEU A 167 27.66 16.43 0.65
CA LEU A 167 26.65 17.33 1.22
C LEU A 167 27.28 18.70 1.44
N SER A 168 26.61 19.76 1.00
CA SER A 168 27.00 21.10 1.37
C SER A 168 26.58 21.40 2.82
N PRO A 169 27.25 22.32 3.53
CA PRO A 169 26.92 22.65 4.91
C PRO A 169 25.45 23.06 5.09
N LYS A 170 24.89 23.77 4.11
CA LYS A 170 23.48 24.18 4.11
C LYS A 170 22.54 22.97 3.99
N THR A 171 22.87 22.03 3.11
CA THR A 171 22.12 20.77 2.95
C THR A 171 22.13 19.95 4.23
N GLU A 172 23.28 19.84 4.91
CA GLU A 172 23.39 19.15 6.21
C GLU A 172 22.53 19.82 7.28
N GLN A 173 22.54 21.16 7.35
CA GLN A 173 21.69 21.93 8.27
C GLN A 173 20.20 21.66 8.04
N LEU A 174 19.75 21.64 6.79
CA LEU A 174 18.35 21.37 6.44
C LEU A 174 17.90 19.95 6.77
N ILE A 175 18.80 18.98 6.67
CA ILE A 175 18.56 17.60 7.08
C ILE A 175 18.51 17.52 8.62
N ALA A 176 19.48 18.13 9.30
CA ALA A 176 19.58 18.13 10.76
C ALA A 176 18.41 18.86 11.43
N SER A 177 17.92 19.96 10.85
CA SER A 177 16.74 20.69 11.33
C SER A 177 15.44 19.89 11.14
N GLY A 178 15.46 18.83 10.33
CA GLY A 178 14.27 18.07 9.96
C GLY A 178 13.32 18.82 9.03
N SER A 179 13.80 19.88 8.36
CA SER A 179 13.06 20.60 7.32
C SER A 179 12.81 19.70 6.11
N VAL A 180 13.73 18.76 5.86
CA VAL A 180 13.60 17.73 4.82
C VAL A 180 13.74 16.33 5.39
N VAL A 181 13.03 15.37 4.80
CA VAL A 181 13.08 13.95 5.19
C VAL A 181 13.44 13.10 3.98
N GLN A 182 14.53 12.34 4.12
CA GLN A 182 14.98 11.43 3.06
C GLN A 182 14.00 10.26 2.88
N TRP A 183 13.69 9.94 1.62
CA TRP A 183 12.81 8.82 1.31
C TRP A 183 13.54 7.48 1.35
N LYS A 184 13.35 6.72 2.43
CA LYS A 184 13.96 5.39 2.63
C LYS A 184 13.85 4.42 1.44
N LYS A 185 12.78 4.51 0.64
CA LYS A 185 12.54 3.56 -0.47
C LYS A 185 13.30 3.91 -1.74
N LYS A 186 13.58 5.20 -1.93
CA LYS A 186 14.25 5.81 -3.08
C LYS A 186 15.07 6.99 -2.55
N PRO A 187 16.29 6.72 -2.05
CA PRO A 187 17.04 7.66 -1.21
C PRO A 187 17.55 8.92 -1.94
N ILE A 188 17.32 9.05 -3.24
CA ILE A 188 17.59 10.26 -4.02
C ILE A 188 16.64 11.42 -3.61
N TYR A 189 15.42 11.10 -3.17
CA TYR A 189 14.40 12.13 -2.92
C TYR A 189 14.35 12.54 -1.45
N TYR A 190 14.34 13.86 -1.22
CA TYR A 190 14.19 14.49 0.09
C TYR A 190 12.89 15.28 0.14
N PHE A 191 11.90 14.81 0.88
CA PHE A 191 10.60 15.47 0.95
C PHE A 191 10.62 16.63 1.94
N VAL A 192 10.10 17.79 1.52
CA VAL A 192 9.99 18.97 2.38
C VAL A 192 8.85 18.77 3.37
N LYS A 193 9.13 18.98 4.66
CA LYS A 193 8.15 18.85 5.73
C LYS A 193 7.09 19.94 5.59
N GLY A 194 5.81 19.56 5.68
CA GLY A 194 4.67 20.48 5.53
C GLY A 194 4.14 20.62 4.11
N LEU A 195 4.93 20.26 3.08
CA LEU A 195 4.49 20.29 1.68
C LEU A 195 4.05 18.91 1.19
N ARG A 196 2.98 18.89 0.38
CA ARG A 196 2.41 17.63 -0.12
C ARG A 196 3.10 17.22 -1.43
N LYS A 197 3.85 16.11 -1.40
CA LYS A 197 4.51 15.50 -2.57
C LYS A 197 5.52 16.45 -3.25
N VAL A 198 6.16 17.33 -2.49
CA VAL A 198 7.27 18.18 -2.97
C VAL A 198 8.57 17.61 -2.45
N ALA A 199 9.52 17.35 -3.36
CA ALA A 199 10.83 16.81 -2.98
C ALA A 199 11.98 17.56 -3.66
N LEU A 200 13.13 17.50 -3.01
CA LEU A 200 14.41 17.99 -3.47
C LEU A 200 15.33 16.80 -3.81
N GLU A 201 16.27 17.05 -4.70
CA GLU A 201 17.36 16.15 -5.08
C GLU A 201 18.68 16.87 -4.82
N ILE A 202 19.78 16.12 -4.72
CA ILE A 202 21.11 16.66 -4.44
C ILE A 202 21.92 16.69 -5.73
N ASP A 203 22.53 17.83 -6.05
CA ASP A 203 23.42 17.98 -7.21
C ASP A 203 24.83 17.42 -6.92
N GLU A 204 25.72 17.50 -7.91
CA GLU A 204 27.11 17.05 -7.77
C GLU A 204 27.91 17.90 -6.75
N ASN A 205 27.47 19.13 -6.48
CA ASN A 205 28.09 20.04 -5.53
C ASN A 205 27.56 19.85 -4.09
N GLY A 206 26.58 18.97 -3.89
CA GLY A 206 25.95 18.70 -2.61
C GLY A 206 24.85 19.68 -2.20
N ASN A 207 24.33 20.49 -3.13
CA ASN A 207 23.24 21.43 -2.93
C ASN A 207 21.89 20.83 -3.33
N PHE A 208 20.84 21.23 -2.61
CA PHE A 208 19.48 20.85 -2.97
C PHE A 208 18.98 21.60 -4.20
N PHE A 209 18.29 20.89 -5.08
CA PHE A 209 17.51 21.45 -6.17
C PHE A 209 16.12 20.79 -6.25
N PRO A 210 15.10 21.47 -6.81
CA PRO A 210 13.76 20.90 -6.93
C PRO A 210 13.71 19.65 -7.81
N SER A 211 13.09 18.57 -7.30
CA SER A 211 12.93 17.33 -8.07
C SER A 211 12.04 17.53 -9.28
N LYS A 212 12.44 16.98 -10.44
CA LYS A 212 11.60 16.94 -11.64
C LYS A 212 10.34 16.10 -11.45
N ARG A 213 10.39 15.07 -10.59
CA ARG A 213 9.27 14.13 -10.38
C ARG A 213 8.26 14.64 -9.36
N TYR A 214 8.75 15.36 -8.35
CA TYR A 214 7.99 15.86 -7.21
C TYR A 214 8.14 17.38 -7.12
N TYR A 215 7.80 18.05 -8.22
CA TYR A 215 7.97 19.48 -8.39
C TYR A 215 6.90 20.28 -7.63
N PRO A 216 7.22 21.44 -7.02
CA PRO A 216 6.23 22.33 -6.42
C PRO A 216 5.35 22.99 -7.48
N TYR A 217 4.06 22.67 -7.51
CA TYR A 217 3.13 23.22 -8.50
C TYR A 217 2.45 24.51 -8.04
N SER A 218 2.09 24.62 -6.76
CA SER A 218 1.46 25.82 -6.20
C SER A 218 2.47 26.97 -6.10
N GLU A 219 2.03 28.21 -6.30
CA GLU A 219 2.90 29.39 -6.07
C GLU A 219 3.38 29.48 -4.62
N GLU A 220 2.54 29.09 -3.67
CA GLU A 220 2.91 29.01 -2.26
C GLU A 220 4.03 27.98 -2.03
N ASP A 221 3.90 26.79 -2.62
CA ASP A 221 4.91 25.74 -2.54
C ASP A 221 6.23 26.19 -3.17
N LYS A 222 6.18 26.90 -4.31
CA LYS A 222 7.36 27.44 -4.99
C LYS A 222 8.08 28.44 -4.11
N LYS A 223 7.35 29.43 -3.57
CA LYS A 223 7.91 30.42 -2.64
C LYS A 223 8.51 29.76 -1.40
N ALA A 224 7.83 28.77 -0.84
CA ALA A 224 8.32 28.02 0.32
C ALA A 224 9.60 27.22 0.02
N VAL A 225 9.74 26.68 -1.19
CA VAL A 225 10.97 26.00 -1.62
C VAL A 225 12.07 27.01 -1.90
N GLU A 226 11.78 28.13 -2.55
CA GLU A 226 12.74 29.20 -2.81
C GLU A 226 13.30 29.78 -1.51
N THR A 227 12.47 30.05 -0.50
CA THR A 227 12.93 30.53 0.80
C THR A 227 13.76 29.50 1.57
N LEU A 228 13.56 28.21 1.31
CA LEU A 228 14.33 27.13 1.93
C LEU A 228 15.69 26.92 1.24
N LEU A 229 15.76 27.22 -0.06
CA LEU A 229 16.98 27.10 -0.87
C LEU A 229 17.86 28.36 -0.86
N ASN A 230 17.29 29.54 -0.60
CA ASN A 230 17.99 30.82 -0.39
C ASN A 230 18.54 30.98 1.02
#